data_AF-A0A1Z9STF1-F1
#
_entry.id   AF-A0A1Z9STF1-F1
#
_cell.length_a   1.000
_cell.length_b   1.000
_cell.length_c   1.000
_cell.angle_alpha   90.00
_cell.angle_beta   90.00
_cell.angle_gamma   90.00
#
_symmetry.space_group_name_H-M   'P 1'
#
loop_
_entity.id
_entity.type
_entity.pdbx_description
1 polymer ?
#
loop_
_entity_poly.entity_id
_entity_poly.type
_entity_poly.pdbx_seq_one_letter_code
_entity_poly.pdbx_strand_id
1 'polypeptide(L)'
;MSHRVNKKTAELVAIPPTTWYVRTVSWLLEQEEFVKNYNQIPVNLSLFESLERDGMINPILVMPNWYPIAGSQRLRACRESKKLKLLNQEIRVARFDREWWNGFYLWPEIEFRDKAIQVFFQCIETAWKSEHYIADKDRAGKEMLEFEKEGDALPGWLARDKPSKQLGD
;
A
#
# COMPACT_ATOMS: atom_id res chain seq x y z
N MET A 1 -6.07 -10.49 5.14
CA MET A 1 -7.20 -11.04 4.35
C MET A 1 -6.94 -10.64 2.91
N SER A 2 -6.39 -11.53 2.09
CA SER A 2 -6.06 -11.25 0.68
C SER A 2 -7.17 -11.82 -0.20
N HIS A 3 -8.26 -11.06 -0.32
CA HIS A 3 -9.36 -11.35 -1.25
C HIS A 3 -9.45 -10.19 -2.24
N ARG A 4 -9.00 -10.39 -3.48
CA ARG A 4 -9.37 -9.49 -4.58
C ARG A 4 -10.83 -9.75 -4.92
N VAL A 5 -11.61 -8.69 -5.03
CA VAL A 5 -12.96 -8.78 -5.61
C VAL A 5 -12.86 -8.69 -7.13
N ASN A 6 -13.84 -9.25 -7.84
CA ASN A 6 -13.88 -9.06 -9.29
C ASN A 6 -14.07 -7.57 -9.63
N LYS A 7 -13.65 -7.15 -10.83
CA LYS A 7 -13.67 -5.75 -11.24
C LYS A 7 -15.06 -5.11 -11.18
N LYS A 8 -16.12 -5.83 -11.59
CA LYS A 8 -17.50 -5.33 -11.55
C LYS A 8 -17.94 -4.99 -10.13
N THR A 9 -17.53 -5.78 -9.14
CA THR A 9 -17.81 -5.51 -7.73
C THR A 9 -16.97 -4.33 -7.22
N ALA A 10 -15.72 -4.20 -7.66
CA ALA A 10 -14.87 -3.06 -7.30
C ALA A 10 -15.44 -1.73 -7.82
N GLU A 11 -15.97 -1.72 -9.05
CA GLU A 11 -16.58 -0.54 -9.68
C GLU A 11 -17.84 -0.03 -8.94
N LEU A 12 -18.44 -0.83 -8.05
CA LEU A 12 -19.54 -0.38 -7.18
C LEU A 12 -19.06 0.43 -5.98
N VAL A 13 -17.77 0.35 -5.65
CA VAL A 13 -17.16 1.08 -4.54
C VAL A 13 -16.69 2.43 -5.05
N ALA A 14 -17.27 3.51 -4.56
CA ALA A 14 -16.80 4.85 -4.86
C ALA A 14 -15.44 5.09 -4.18
N ILE A 15 -14.35 4.89 -4.93
CA ILE A 15 -13.00 5.20 -4.47
C ILE A 15 -12.87 6.72 -4.34
N PRO A 16 -12.28 7.24 -3.25
CA PRO A 16 -12.08 8.67 -3.11
C PRO A 16 -11.26 9.25 -4.28
N PRO A 17 -11.53 10.50 -4.72
CA PRO A 17 -10.80 11.14 -5.80
C PRO A 17 -9.27 11.05 -5.65
N THR A 18 -8.63 10.63 -6.74
CA THR A 18 -7.17 10.50 -6.83
C THR A 18 -6.61 11.29 -7.99
N THR A 19 -5.51 11.98 -7.75
CA THR A 19 -4.63 12.49 -8.81
C THR A 19 -3.55 11.45 -9.14
N TRP A 20 -3.32 11.22 -10.44
CA TRP A 20 -2.31 10.28 -10.92
C TRP A 20 -0.99 11.00 -11.23
N TYR A 21 0.11 10.39 -10.81
CA TYR A 21 1.47 10.86 -11.02
C TYR A 21 2.34 9.76 -11.59
N VAL A 22 3.44 10.17 -12.24
CA VAL A 22 4.58 9.31 -12.52
C VAL A 22 5.72 9.76 -11.61
N ARG A 23 6.28 8.84 -10.82
CA ARG A 23 7.39 9.10 -9.88
C ARG A 23 8.37 7.95 -9.90
N THR A 24 9.63 8.25 -9.62
CA THR A 24 10.62 7.20 -9.42
C THR A 24 10.38 6.50 -8.08
N VAL A 25 10.79 5.24 -7.99
CA VAL A 25 10.78 4.50 -6.72
C VAL A 25 11.61 5.24 -5.68
N SER A 26 12.81 5.73 -6.03
CA SER A 26 13.69 6.49 -5.12
C SER A 26 12.98 7.69 -4.50
N TRP A 27 12.27 8.48 -5.30
CA TRP A 27 11.53 9.65 -4.82
C TRP A 27 10.48 9.28 -3.78
N LEU A 28 9.78 8.16 -3.98
CA LEU A 28 8.79 7.65 -3.02
C LEU A 28 9.42 7.18 -1.70
N LEU A 29 10.61 6.58 -1.77
CA LEU A 29 11.35 6.13 -0.60
C LEU A 29 11.89 7.29 0.25
N GLU A 30 12.00 8.48 -0.34
CA GLU A 30 12.46 9.71 0.33
C GLU A 30 11.31 10.51 0.97
N GLN A 31 10.05 10.12 0.74
CA GLN A 31 8.92 10.84 1.32
C GLN A 31 8.92 10.73 2.84
N GLU A 32 8.73 11.87 3.50
CA GLU A 32 8.90 12.04 4.95
C GLU A 32 8.17 10.96 5.77
N GLU A 33 6.89 10.74 5.46
CA GLU A 33 6.08 9.77 6.19
C GLU A 33 6.48 8.32 5.93
N PHE A 34 7.02 8.00 4.75
CA PHE A 34 7.57 6.68 4.50
C PHE A 34 8.87 6.48 5.29
N VAL A 35 9.78 7.46 5.27
CA VAL A 35 11.06 7.42 6.00
C VAL A 35 10.86 7.22 7.50
N LYS A 36 9.86 7.88 8.10
CA LYS A 36 9.54 7.73 9.53
C LYS A 36 9.03 6.33 9.89
N ASN A 37 8.32 5.67 8.97
CA ASN A 37 7.48 4.51 9.31
C ASN A 37 7.90 3.19 8.65
N TYR A 38 8.82 3.17 7.67
CA TYR A 38 9.11 1.94 6.91
C TYR A 38 9.62 0.78 7.78
N ASN A 39 10.29 1.07 8.91
CA ASN A 39 10.75 0.04 9.86
C ASN A 39 9.61 -0.76 10.52
N GLN A 40 8.36 -0.30 10.40
CA GLN A 40 7.17 -0.98 10.90
C GLN A 40 6.60 -2.00 9.91
N ILE A 41 7.16 -2.07 8.69
CA ILE A 41 6.73 -2.96 7.62
C ILE A 41 7.78 -4.06 7.49
N PRO A 42 7.40 -5.35 7.60
CA PRO A 42 8.35 -6.45 7.42
C PRO A 42 8.79 -6.58 5.96
N VAL A 43 10.01 -7.08 5.75
CA VAL A 43 10.53 -7.35 4.40
C VAL A 43 9.99 -8.69 3.92
N ASN A 44 9.26 -8.67 2.81
CA ASN A 44 8.89 -9.87 2.08
C ASN A 44 10.01 -10.22 1.07
N LEU A 45 10.79 -11.26 1.36
CA LEU A 45 11.96 -11.65 0.55
C LEU A 45 11.57 -12.12 -0.85
N SER A 46 10.48 -12.89 -1.01
CA SER A 46 10.06 -13.35 -2.32
C SER A 46 9.61 -12.19 -3.20
N LEU A 47 8.94 -11.20 -2.60
CA LEU A 47 8.55 -9.97 -3.28
C LEU A 47 9.77 -9.14 -3.67
N PHE A 48 10.77 -9.05 -2.80
CA PHE A 48 12.04 -8.41 -3.10
C PHE A 48 12.72 -9.03 -4.32
N GLU A 49 12.83 -10.36 -4.37
CA GLU A 49 13.40 -11.07 -5.52
C GLU A 49 12.64 -10.82 -6.82
N SER A 50 11.30 -10.78 -6.76
CA SER A 50 10.46 -10.46 -7.92
C SER A 50 10.70 -9.02 -8.40
N LEU A 51 10.74 -8.03 -7.50
CA LEU A 51 11.03 -6.63 -7.83
C LEU A 51 12.44 -6.44 -8.40
N GLU A 52 13.43 -7.14 -7.85
CA GLU A 52 14.82 -7.13 -8.31
C GLU A 52 15.00 -7.63 -9.75
N ARG A 53 14.09 -8.51 -10.19
CA ARG A 53 14.09 -9.12 -11.52
C ARG A 53 13.22 -8.34 -12.51
N ASP A 54 12.00 -8.00 -12.10
CA ASP A 54 10.94 -7.56 -12.99
C ASP A 54 10.65 -6.06 -12.92
N GLY A 55 11.12 -5.40 -11.85
CA GLY A 55 10.66 -4.07 -11.49
C GLY A 55 9.27 -4.09 -10.86
N MET A 56 8.77 -2.92 -10.49
CA MET A 56 7.43 -2.75 -9.98
C MET A 56 6.43 -2.64 -11.14
N ILE A 57 5.62 -3.68 -11.34
CA ILE A 57 4.66 -3.75 -12.45
C ILE A 57 3.38 -2.98 -12.14
N ASN A 58 2.77 -3.28 -10.99
CA ASN A 58 1.50 -2.70 -10.60
C ASN A 58 1.67 -1.29 -9.99
N PRO A 59 0.69 -0.40 -10.17
CA PRO A 59 0.75 0.94 -9.56
C PRO A 59 0.65 0.87 -8.03
N ILE A 60 0.89 2.01 -7.39
CA ILE A 60 0.69 2.20 -5.94
C ILE A 60 -0.38 3.24 -5.65
N LEU A 61 -1.06 3.10 -4.52
CA LEU A 61 -2.00 4.07 -3.98
C LEU A 61 -1.41 4.67 -2.71
N VAL A 62 -1.45 5.99 -2.59
CA VAL A 62 -0.91 6.72 -1.43
C VAL A 62 -1.92 7.72 -0.84
N MET A 63 -1.76 8.00 0.45
CA MET A 63 -2.43 9.10 1.15
C MET A 63 -1.93 10.47 0.66
N PRO A 64 -2.60 11.59 1.01
CA PRO A 64 -2.14 12.93 0.64
C PRO A 64 -0.69 13.23 1.12
N ASN A 65 -0.22 12.63 2.20
CA ASN A 65 1.15 12.75 2.69
C ASN A 65 2.16 11.78 1.99
N TRP A 66 1.74 11.10 0.92
CA TRP A 66 2.51 10.10 0.16
C TRP A 66 2.81 8.77 0.87
N TYR A 67 2.27 8.54 2.07
CA TYR A 67 2.39 7.23 2.71
C TYR A 67 1.52 6.18 1.98
N PRO A 68 2.04 4.98 1.71
CA PRO A 68 1.35 3.97 0.91
C PRO A 68 0.13 3.38 1.62
N ILE A 69 -1.02 3.42 0.94
CA ILE A 69 -2.22 2.64 1.25
C ILE A 69 -2.09 1.26 0.59
N ALA A 70 -1.78 1.23 -0.71
CA ALA A 70 -1.52 0.00 -1.45
C ALA A 70 -0.08 0.00 -1.98
N GLY A 71 0.70 -1.02 -1.61
CA GLY A 71 2.08 -1.19 -2.07
C GLY A 71 3.16 -0.87 -1.03
N SER A 72 2.80 -0.76 0.24
CA SER A 72 3.73 -0.54 1.37
C SER A 72 4.86 -1.59 1.41
N GLN A 73 4.54 -2.88 1.29
CA GLN A 73 5.54 -3.96 1.23
C GLN A 73 6.44 -3.90 -0.01
N ARG A 74 5.92 -3.41 -1.14
CA ARG A 74 6.72 -3.21 -2.37
C ARG A 74 7.75 -2.12 -2.16
N LEU A 75 7.36 -0.97 -1.61
CA LEU A 75 8.30 0.10 -1.25
C LEU A 75 9.30 -0.37 -0.18
N ARG A 76 8.83 -1.11 0.84
CA ARG A 76 9.70 -1.69 1.87
C ARG A 76 10.76 -2.61 1.27
N ALA A 77 10.40 -3.46 0.31
CA ALA A 77 11.34 -4.32 -0.39
C ALA A 77 12.31 -3.50 -1.26
N CYS A 78 11.81 -2.53 -2.03
CA CYS A 78 12.67 -1.63 -2.82
C CYS A 78 13.68 -0.87 -1.95
N ARG A 79 13.35 -0.53 -0.71
CA ARG A 79 14.26 0.14 0.23
C ARG A 79 15.52 -0.67 0.53
N GLU A 80 15.43 -2.00 0.49
CA GLU A 80 16.58 -2.90 0.69
C GLU A 80 17.42 -3.08 -0.59
N SER A 81 16.90 -2.64 -1.74
CA SER A 81 17.59 -2.78 -3.01
C SER A 81 18.75 -1.79 -3.15
N LYS A 82 19.84 -2.26 -3.75
CA LYS A 82 20.94 -1.43 -4.24
C LYS A 82 20.91 -1.24 -5.75
N LYS A 83 19.93 -1.81 -6.46
CA LYS A 83 19.84 -1.73 -7.92
C LYS A 83 19.28 -0.39 -8.36
N LEU A 84 20.14 0.46 -8.91
CA LEU A 84 19.76 1.75 -9.48
C LEU A 84 18.65 1.63 -10.53
N LYS A 85 18.60 0.53 -11.30
CA LYS A 85 17.53 0.29 -12.27
C LYS A 85 16.14 0.22 -11.61
N LEU A 86 16.03 -0.47 -10.48
CA LEU A 86 14.77 -0.56 -9.73
C LEU A 86 14.44 0.78 -9.05
N LEU A 87 15.45 1.40 -8.42
CA LEU A 87 15.26 2.66 -7.70
C LEU A 87 14.90 3.82 -8.63
N ASN A 88 15.45 3.86 -9.85
CA ASN A 88 15.16 4.89 -10.84
C ASN A 88 13.96 4.52 -11.74
N GLN A 89 13.32 3.38 -11.51
CA GLN A 89 12.14 3.00 -12.27
C GLN A 89 11.03 4.03 -12.02
N GLU A 90 10.49 4.60 -13.08
CA GLU A 90 9.26 5.37 -13.04
C GLU A 90 8.05 4.45 -12.91
N ILE A 91 7.18 4.76 -11.95
CA ILE A 91 5.95 4.02 -11.69
C ILE A 91 4.75 4.97 -11.64
N ARG A 92 3.58 4.41 -11.93
CA ARG A 92 2.31 5.12 -11.77
C ARG A 92 1.89 5.10 -10.29
N VAL A 93 1.57 6.27 -9.77
CA VAL A 93 1.14 6.48 -8.39
C VAL A 93 -0.20 7.21 -8.41
N ALA A 94 -1.23 6.62 -7.80
CA ALA A 94 -2.45 7.34 -7.47
C ALA A 94 -2.31 7.92 -6.06
N ARG A 95 -2.63 9.20 -5.88
CA ARG A 95 -2.61 9.87 -4.57
C ARG A 95 -4.00 10.41 -4.29
N PHE A 96 -4.55 10.13 -3.12
CA PHE A 96 -5.79 10.79 -2.69
C PHE A 96 -5.60 12.30 -2.63
N ASP A 97 -6.61 13.02 -3.12
CA ASP A 97 -6.56 14.48 -3.14
C ASP A 97 -6.70 15.08 -1.74
N ARG A 98 -7.39 14.37 -0.83
CA ARG A 98 -7.71 14.80 0.54
C ARG A 98 -7.79 13.62 1.50
N GLU A 99 -7.85 13.92 2.80
CA GLU A 99 -8.04 12.93 3.86
C GLU A 99 -9.52 12.58 4.04
N TRP A 100 -10.03 11.68 3.20
CA TRP A 100 -11.46 11.34 3.16
C TRP A 100 -11.97 10.58 4.38
N TRP A 101 -11.08 10.04 5.21
CA TRP A 101 -11.42 9.37 6.47
C TRP A 101 -11.56 10.35 7.64
N ASN A 102 -11.26 11.64 7.45
CA ASN A 102 -11.25 12.61 8.55
C ASN A 102 -12.62 12.78 9.23
N GLY A 103 -13.72 12.44 8.54
CA GLY A 103 -15.06 12.41 9.14
C GLY A 103 -15.19 11.45 10.31
N PHE A 104 -14.41 10.36 10.35
CA PHE A 104 -14.40 9.44 11.48
C PHE A 104 -13.88 10.09 12.77
N TYR A 105 -13.06 11.16 12.69
CA TYR A 105 -12.60 11.89 13.87
C TYR A 105 -13.70 12.60 14.66
N LEU A 106 -14.91 12.73 14.08
CA LEU A 106 -16.08 13.22 14.79
C LEU A 106 -16.70 12.18 15.73
N TRP A 107 -16.28 10.91 15.64
CA TRP A 107 -16.76 9.85 16.51
C TRP A 107 -16.00 9.88 17.86
N PRO A 108 -16.68 9.97 19.00
CA PRO A 108 -16.04 10.19 20.30
C PRO A 108 -15.31 8.96 20.84
N GLU A 109 -15.74 7.76 20.43
CA GLU A 109 -15.15 6.51 20.93
C GLU A 109 -13.91 6.13 20.10
N ILE A 110 -12.73 6.32 20.69
CA ILE A 110 -11.43 6.23 20.00
C ILE A 110 -11.16 4.83 19.44
N GLU A 111 -11.43 3.77 20.20
CA GLU A 111 -11.13 2.40 19.77
C GLU A 111 -11.96 2.01 18.53
N PHE A 112 -13.27 2.25 18.58
CA PHE A 112 -14.13 2.07 17.41
C PHE A 112 -13.72 2.95 16.24
N ARG A 113 -13.43 4.24 16.48
CA ARG A 113 -13.01 5.18 15.44
C ARG A 113 -11.79 4.65 14.68
N ASP A 114 -10.74 4.28 15.40
CA ASP A 114 -9.49 3.87 14.79
C ASP A 114 -9.67 2.55 14.03
N LYS A 115 -10.50 1.64 14.55
CA LYS A 115 -10.93 0.43 13.84
C LYS A 115 -11.75 0.73 12.58
N ALA A 116 -12.66 1.70 12.62
CA ALA A 116 -13.46 2.10 11.47
C ALA A 116 -12.59 2.70 10.36
N ILE A 117 -11.60 3.54 10.71
CA ILE A 117 -10.61 4.07 9.78
C ILE A 117 -9.79 2.93 9.16
N GLN A 118 -9.36 1.95 9.96
CA GLN A 118 -8.64 0.78 9.46
C GLN A 118 -9.48 -0.03 8.46
N VAL A 119 -10.75 -0.29 8.78
CA VAL A 119 -11.68 -0.99 7.88
C VAL A 119 -11.88 -0.19 6.59
N PHE A 120 -12.06 1.13 6.69
CA PHE A 120 -12.16 2.01 5.52
C PHE A 120 -10.96 1.82 4.59
N PHE A 121 -9.72 1.92 5.11
CA PHE A 121 -8.53 1.74 4.27
C PHE A 121 -8.43 0.34 3.66
N GLN A 122 -8.78 -0.72 4.41
CA GLN A 122 -8.77 -2.09 3.89
C GLN A 122 -9.77 -2.30 2.74
N CYS A 123 -10.98 -1.74 2.87
CA CYS A 123 -12.00 -1.80 1.83
C CYS A 123 -11.57 -1.03 0.58
N ILE A 124 -11.07 0.20 0.74
CA ILE A 124 -10.62 1.02 -0.38
C ILE A 124 -9.38 0.41 -1.05
N GLU A 125 -8.41 -0.09 -0.28
CA GLU A 125 -7.25 -0.80 -0.82
C GLU A 125 -7.68 -1.99 -1.69
N THR A 126 -8.64 -2.78 -1.21
CA THR A 126 -9.15 -3.95 -1.95
C THR A 126 -9.82 -3.53 -3.26
N ALA A 127 -10.74 -2.56 -3.22
CA ALA A 127 -11.42 -2.06 -4.40
C ALA A 127 -10.43 -1.47 -5.42
N TRP A 128 -9.50 -0.63 -4.95
CA TRP A 128 -8.52 0.05 -5.80
C TRP A 128 -7.56 -0.94 -6.48
N LYS A 129 -7.06 -1.95 -5.75
CA LYS A 129 -6.22 -3.01 -6.35
C LYS A 129 -6.96 -3.76 -7.46
N SER A 130 -8.22 -4.14 -7.20
CA SER A 130 -9.07 -4.85 -8.14
C SER A 130 -9.36 -4.04 -9.41
N GLU A 131 -9.40 -2.71 -9.33
CA GLU A 131 -9.64 -1.84 -10.48
C GLU A 131 -8.38 -1.52 -11.29
N HIS A 132 -7.25 -1.30 -10.61
CA HIS A 132 -6.08 -0.65 -11.21
C HIS A 132 -4.83 -1.52 -11.34
N TYR A 133 -4.77 -2.71 -10.73
CA TYR A 133 -3.67 -3.62 -11.01
C TYR A 133 -3.76 -4.11 -12.46
N ILE A 134 -2.62 -4.00 -13.17
CA ILE A 134 -2.51 -4.31 -14.59
C ILE A 134 -2.01 -5.74 -14.83
N ALA A 135 -1.39 -6.35 -13.82
CA ALA A 135 -0.89 -7.71 -13.90
C ALA A 135 -1.29 -8.51 -12.66
N ASP A 136 -1.83 -9.70 -12.89
CA ASP A 136 -2.15 -10.67 -11.84
C ASP A 136 -0.98 -11.57 -11.49
N LYS A 137 0.01 -11.70 -12.38
CA LYS A 137 1.23 -12.49 -12.17
C LYS A 137 2.49 -11.65 -12.38
N ASP A 138 3.60 -12.08 -11.78
CA ASP A 138 4.92 -11.57 -12.13
C ASP A 138 5.47 -12.22 -13.42
N ARG A 139 6.67 -11.85 -13.88
CA ARG A 139 7.22 -12.42 -15.13
C ARG A 139 7.68 -13.88 -15.00
N ALA A 140 7.79 -14.39 -13.77
CA ALA A 140 8.04 -15.80 -13.50
C ALA A 140 6.73 -16.63 -13.41
N GLY A 141 5.57 -15.97 -13.54
CA GLY A 141 4.26 -16.61 -13.50
C GLY A 141 3.66 -16.76 -12.11
N LYS A 142 4.31 -16.22 -11.06
CA LYS A 142 3.81 -16.25 -9.68
C LYS A 142 2.66 -15.26 -9.52
N GLU A 143 1.57 -15.70 -8.90
CA GLU A 143 0.40 -14.85 -8.65
C GLU A 143 0.75 -13.73 -7.66
N MET A 144 0.35 -12.51 -7.97
CA MET A 144 0.53 -11.34 -7.10
C MET A 144 -0.17 -11.53 -5.75
N LEU A 145 -1.26 -12.29 -5.73
CA LEU A 145 -1.99 -12.67 -4.52
C LEU A 145 -1.14 -13.55 -3.57
N GLU A 146 -0.20 -14.33 -4.10
CA GLU A 146 0.68 -15.14 -3.25
C GLU A 146 1.66 -14.26 -2.48
N PHE A 147 2.24 -13.23 -3.10
CA PHE A 147 3.06 -12.25 -2.38
C PHE A 147 2.27 -11.54 -1.28
N GLU A 148 1.01 -11.21 -1.54
CA GLU A 148 0.12 -10.60 -0.54
C GLU A 148 -0.15 -11.55 0.64
N LYS A 149 -0.44 -12.82 0.38
CA LYS A 149 -0.65 -13.85 1.43
C LYS A 149 0.61 -14.10 2.26
N GLU A 150 1.77 -14.22 1.60
CA GLU A 150 3.06 -14.37 2.25
C GLU A 150 3.37 -13.16 3.13
N GLY A 151 3.17 -11.96 2.59
CA GLY A 151 3.33 -10.71 3.31
C GLY A 151 2.38 -10.60 4.51
N ASP A 152 1.14 -11.08 4.37
CA ASP A 152 0.16 -11.11 5.44
C ASP A 152 0.58 -12.05 6.59
N ALA A 153 1.32 -13.10 6.30
CA ALA A 153 1.78 -14.08 7.28
C ALA A 153 3.09 -13.67 8.00
N LEU A 154 3.76 -12.59 7.56
CA LEU A 154 5.01 -12.15 8.17
C LEU A 154 4.79 -11.62 9.60
N PRO A 155 5.62 -12.04 10.58
CA PRO A 155 5.56 -11.49 11.92
C PRO A 155 6.07 -10.05 11.97
N GLY A 156 5.60 -9.27 12.94
CA GLY A 156 6.15 -7.96 13.26
C GLY A 156 5.56 -6.80 12.44
N TRP A 157 4.37 -6.96 11.88
CA TRP A 157 3.71 -5.86 11.17
C TRP A 157 3.05 -4.90 12.17
N LEU A 158 3.85 -4.01 12.77
CA LEU A 158 3.39 -3.14 13.86
C LEU A 158 2.24 -2.21 13.45
N ALA A 159 2.21 -1.76 12.20
CA ALA A 159 1.14 -0.90 11.67
C ALA A 159 -0.20 -1.64 11.46
N ARG A 160 -0.18 -2.98 11.39
CA ARG A 160 -1.38 -3.81 11.23
C ARG A 160 -1.79 -4.49 12.53
N ASP A 161 -0.80 -4.92 13.31
CA ASP A 161 -0.95 -5.81 14.46
C ASP A 161 -0.99 -5.05 15.80
N LYS A 162 -0.68 -3.74 15.84
CA LYS A 162 -0.87 -2.93 17.05
C LYS A 162 -2.25 -2.26 17.04
N PRO A 163 -2.95 -2.22 18.19
CA PRO A 163 -3.94 -1.18 18.44
C PRO A 163 -3.28 0.18 18.22
N SER A 164 -3.97 1.10 17.56
CA SER A 164 -3.52 2.47 17.35
C SER A 164 -2.88 3.02 18.63
N LYS A 165 -1.59 3.35 18.57
CA LYS A 165 -0.97 4.14 19.62
C LYS A 165 -1.57 5.53 19.52
N GLN A 166 -2.21 5.96 20.61
CA GLN A 166 -2.66 7.31 20.87
C GLN A 166 -1.63 8.33 20.35
N LEU A 167 -2.00 9.04 19.28
CA LEU A 167 -1.47 10.37 19.06
C LEU A 167 -2.13 11.22 20.15
N GLY A 168 -1.31 11.60 21.14
CA GLY A 168 -1.74 12.33 22.32
C GLY A 168 -2.34 13.70 22.00
N ASP A 169 -3.05 14.19 23.01
CA ASP A 169 -3.67 15.50 23.18
C ASP A 169 -2.96 16.69 22.52
#